data_AF-A0A3R7AZB8-F1
#
_entry.id   AF-A0A3R7AZB8-F1
#
_cell.length_a   1.000
_cell.length_b   1.000
_cell.length_c   1.000
_cell.angle_alpha   90.00
_cell.angle_beta   90.00
_cell.angle_gamma   90.00
#
_symmetry.space_group_name_H-M   'P 1'
#
loop_
_entity.id
_entity.type
_entity.pdbx_description
1 polymer ?
#
loop_
_entity_poly.entity_id
_entity_poly.type
_entity_poly.pdbx_seq_one_letter_code
_entity_poly.pdbx_strand_id
1 'polypeptide(L)'
;MDSIPFCDSNATTNTPGWCQPCPDNGICFSGDLQSCKQPYLKVERACLEPSTVTRDADLMTHLLPRFLVKRASNVLCNQSLLATWQHQGTAEKTSTTSQVVTSAFELRNYLLHQAMWYFRDNVDAAVFDVTFTKAMRQLKQGHPEYYYTSDGDVVLGRDDVDLWCALQLHVQDYVQIKRLVHAVHVALKQPSNDLVDGAVSHLRHSLWGGKNDRTWQRVVQAIHQDARIRERYIVHRGQQVLIWYTKAMHTD
;
A
#
# COMPACT_ATOMS: atom_id res chain seq x y z
N MET A 1 0.14 53.32 -20.32
CA MET A 1 0.93 52.23 -20.93
C MET A 1 -0.06 51.13 -21.23
N ASP A 2 -0.38 50.94 -22.51
CA ASP A 2 -1.38 49.95 -22.91
C ASP A 2 -0.77 48.55 -22.83
N SER A 3 -1.33 47.72 -21.95
CA SER A 3 -0.91 46.34 -21.75
C SER A 3 -1.15 45.51 -23.01
N ILE A 4 -0.22 44.63 -23.35
CA ILE A 4 -0.33 43.73 -24.51
C ILE A 4 -1.60 42.84 -24.35
N PRO A 5 -2.45 42.72 -25.39
CA PRO A 5 -3.69 41.94 -25.31
C PRO A 5 -3.43 40.43 -25.17
N PHE A 6 -4.39 39.69 -24.58
CA PHE A 6 -4.33 38.23 -24.50
C PHE A 6 -4.74 37.56 -25.82
N CYS A 7 -4.10 36.44 -26.15
CA CYS A 7 -4.56 35.57 -27.22
C CYS A 7 -5.85 34.85 -26.78
N ASP A 8 -6.78 34.63 -27.72
CA ASP A 8 -8.03 33.92 -27.44
C ASP A 8 -7.77 32.47 -27.03
N SER A 9 -8.53 31.95 -26.06
CA SER A 9 -8.33 30.60 -25.51
C SER A 9 -8.56 29.46 -26.53
N ASN A 10 -9.24 29.74 -27.65
CA ASN A 10 -9.47 28.78 -28.74
C ASN A 10 -8.47 28.93 -29.90
N ALA A 11 -7.47 29.81 -29.80
CA ALA A 11 -6.46 29.99 -30.83
C ALA A 11 -5.52 28.78 -30.87
N THR A 12 -5.39 28.17 -32.04
CA THR A 12 -4.48 27.04 -32.28
C THR A 12 -3.03 27.46 -32.04
N THR A 13 -2.36 26.74 -31.13
CA THR A 13 -0.95 26.62 -30.68
C THR A 13 0.22 27.43 -31.28
N ASN A 14 0.07 28.19 -32.36
CA ASN A 14 1.02 29.19 -32.79
C ASN A 14 0.62 30.55 -32.20
N THR A 15 1.04 30.83 -30.96
CA THR A 15 0.82 32.14 -30.32
C THR A 15 1.47 33.23 -31.18
N PRO A 16 0.70 34.13 -31.80
CA PRO A 16 1.25 35.25 -32.55
C PRO A 16 2.08 36.13 -31.61
N GLY A 17 3.23 36.65 -32.06
CA GLY A 17 4.08 37.55 -31.25
C GLY A 17 3.45 38.90 -30.87
N TRP A 18 2.16 39.11 -31.19
CA TRP A 18 1.38 40.32 -30.94
C TRP A 18 0.39 40.18 -29.77
N CYS A 19 0.30 39.00 -29.14
CA CYS A 19 -0.54 38.78 -27.96
C CYS A 19 0.18 37.95 -26.90
N GLN A 20 -0.20 38.16 -25.64
CA GLN A 20 0.26 37.35 -24.51
C GLN A 20 -0.57 36.08 -24.39
N PRO A 21 0.01 34.94 -23.97
CA PRO A 21 -0.75 33.73 -23.73
C PRO A 21 -1.82 33.98 -22.67
N CYS A 22 -3.00 33.38 -22.86
CA CYS A 22 -4.07 33.47 -21.88
C CYS A 22 -3.60 32.83 -20.55
N PRO A 23 -3.82 33.47 -19.39
CA PRO A 23 -3.40 32.94 -18.10
C PRO A 23 -4.02 31.57 -17.81
N ASP A 24 -3.32 30.76 -17.03
CA ASP A 24 -3.79 29.44 -16.63
C ASP A 24 -5.15 29.51 -15.94
N ASN A 25 -6.05 28.60 -16.32
CA ASN A 25 -7.46 28.57 -15.90
C ASN A 25 -8.29 29.79 -16.34
N GLY A 26 -7.76 30.68 -17.18
CA GLY A 26 -8.49 31.81 -17.77
C GLY A 26 -9.24 31.44 -19.05
N ILE A 27 -10.27 32.24 -19.34
CA ILE A 27 -11.02 32.23 -20.60
C ILE A 27 -10.85 33.62 -21.21
N CYS A 28 -10.03 33.71 -22.26
CA CYS A 28 -9.70 34.93 -22.94
C CYS A 28 -10.44 35.03 -24.27
N PHE A 29 -10.97 36.23 -24.55
CA PHE A 29 -11.65 36.53 -25.80
C PHE A 29 -11.45 38.00 -26.16
N SER A 30 -11.09 38.26 -27.42
CA SER A 30 -10.84 39.58 -27.99
C SER A 30 -9.81 40.41 -27.23
N GLY A 31 -8.70 39.80 -26.80
CA GLY A 31 -7.62 40.53 -26.13
C GLY A 31 -7.76 40.67 -24.61
N ASP A 32 -8.89 40.26 -24.05
CA ASP A 32 -9.20 40.40 -22.62
C ASP A 32 -9.52 39.08 -21.95
N LEU A 33 -9.16 38.99 -20.66
CA LEU A 33 -9.56 37.90 -19.78
C LEU A 33 -11.04 38.09 -19.43
N GLN A 34 -11.94 37.30 -20.00
CA GLN A 34 -13.37 37.42 -19.75
C GLN A 34 -13.73 36.85 -18.37
N SER A 35 -13.33 35.61 -18.12
CA SER A 35 -13.65 34.88 -16.89
C SER A 35 -12.57 33.86 -16.57
N CYS A 36 -12.67 33.28 -15.38
CA CYS A 36 -11.82 32.17 -14.95
C CYS A 36 -12.67 30.91 -14.79
N LYS A 37 -12.08 29.74 -15.05
CA LYS A 37 -12.69 28.46 -14.74
C LYS A 37 -12.94 28.39 -13.23
N GLN A 38 -14.09 27.86 -12.82
CA GLN A 38 -14.34 27.62 -11.40
C GLN A 38 -13.27 26.68 -10.83
N PRO A 39 -12.78 26.89 -9.59
CA PRO A 39 -13.18 27.90 -8.59
C PRO A 39 -12.33 29.19 -8.62
N TYR A 40 -11.52 29.42 -9.65
CA TYR A 40 -10.59 30.55 -9.72
C TYR A 40 -11.33 31.88 -9.88
N LEU A 41 -10.85 32.92 -9.21
CA LEU A 41 -11.43 34.25 -9.24
C LEU A 41 -10.62 35.15 -10.17
N LYS A 42 -11.31 35.90 -11.03
CA LYS A 42 -10.69 36.93 -11.87
C LYS A 42 -10.29 38.10 -10.98
N VAL A 43 -8.99 38.33 -10.86
CA VAL A 43 -8.42 39.50 -10.21
C VAL A 43 -7.55 40.20 -11.25
N GLU A 44 -8.02 41.36 -11.71
CA GLU A 44 -7.39 42.12 -12.79
C GLU A 44 -7.20 41.27 -14.07
N ARG A 45 -5.95 40.97 -14.43
CA ARG A 45 -5.53 40.19 -15.60
C ARG A 45 -5.06 38.78 -15.24
N ALA A 46 -5.42 38.27 -14.05
CA ALA A 46 -5.03 36.95 -13.58
C ALA A 46 -6.21 36.16 -12.99
N CYS A 47 -6.09 34.83 -13.01
CA CYS A 47 -6.98 33.91 -12.33
C CYS A 47 -6.31 33.44 -11.04
N LEU A 48 -6.80 33.92 -9.91
CA LEU A 48 -6.25 33.58 -8.60
C LEU A 48 -7.07 32.48 -7.93
N GLU A 49 -6.38 31.52 -7.33
CA GLU A 49 -7.02 30.49 -6.53
C GLU A 49 -7.53 31.12 -5.21
N PRO A 50 -8.79 30.89 -4.82
CA PRO A 50 -9.28 31.33 -3.52
C PRO A 50 -8.47 30.73 -2.37
N SER A 51 -8.27 31.51 -1.31
CA SER A 51 -7.61 31.02 -0.09
C SER A 51 -8.37 29.88 0.59
N THR A 52 -9.69 29.80 0.37
CA THR A 52 -10.52 28.68 0.83
C THR A 52 -10.05 27.37 0.24
N VAL A 53 -9.81 27.29 -1.08
CA VAL A 53 -9.34 26.06 -1.76
C VAL A 53 -8.03 25.55 -1.15
N THR A 54 -7.07 26.44 -0.88
CA THR A 54 -5.80 26.03 -0.25
C THR A 54 -6.01 25.52 1.17
N ARG A 55 -6.70 26.29 2.02
CA ARG A 55 -6.96 25.92 3.42
C ARG A 55 -7.70 24.59 3.52
N ASP A 56 -8.68 24.42 2.65
CA ASP A 56 -9.54 23.27 2.59
C ASP A 56 -8.73 22.06 2.08
N ALA A 57 -7.91 22.21 1.04
CA ALA A 57 -7.03 21.14 0.57
C ALA A 57 -6.06 20.68 1.67
N ASP A 58 -5.49 21.62 2.43
CA ASP A 58 -4.62 21.30 3.56
C ASP A 58 -5.37 20.48 4.62
N LEU A 59 -6.63 20.81 4.91
CA LEU A 59 -7.46 20.04 5.84
C LEU A 59 -7.73 18.62 5.31
N MET A 60 -8.08 18.47 4.03
CA MET A 60 -8.25 17.15 3.41
C MET A 60 -6.97 16.31 3.53
N THR A 61 -5.81 16.92 3.28
CA THR A 61 -4.49 16.27 3.37
C THR A 61 -4.19 15.76 4.78
N HIS A 62 -4.76 16.36 5.83
CA HIS A 62 -4.62 15.84 7.20
C HIS A 62 -5.60 14.70 7.53
N LEU A 63 -6.75 14.65 6.87
CA LEU A 63 -7.80 13.67 7.13
C LEU A 63 -7.59 12.37 6.36
N LEU A 64 -7.15 12.46 5.11
CA LEU A 64 -6.98 11.32 4.22
C LEU A 64 -6.00 10.26 4.78
N PRO A 65 -4.79 10.59 5.29
CA PRO A 65 -3.87 9.59 5.84
C PRO A 65 -4.50 8.81 7.01
N ARG A 66 -5.20 9.50 7.91
CA ARG A 66 -5.86 8.87 9.06
C ARG A 66 -6.93 7.89 8.63
N PHE A 67 -7.72 8.26 7.63
CA PHE A 67 -8.73 7.38 7.05
C PHE A 67 -8.09 6.17 6.36
N LEU A 68 -7.07 6.40 5.53
CA LEU A 68 -6.34 5.37 4.80
C LEU A 68 -5.72 4.35 5.75
N VAL A 69 -4.94 4.79 6.75
CA VAL A 69 -4.31 3.92 7.75
C VAL A 69 -5.36 3.15 8.54
N LYS A 70 -6.43 3.82 9.01
CA LYS A 70 -7.51 3.16 9.75
C LYS A 70 -8.21 2.09 8.90
N ARG A 71 -8.44 2.36 7.62
CA ARG A 71 -9.03 1.40 6.68
C ARG A 71 -8.08 0.22 6.45
N ALA A 72 -6.80 0.49 6.20
CA ALA A 72 -5.79 -0.54 6.02
C ALA A 72 -5.70 -1.45 7.26
N SER A 73 -5.62 -0.86 8.46
CA SER A 73 -5.64 -1.60 9.72
C SER A 73 -6.88 -2.47 9.89
N ASN A 74 -8.06 -1.93 9.60
CA ASN A 74 -9.31 -2.69 9.73
C ASN A 74 -9.38 -3.84 8.73
N VAL A 75 -8.85 -3.71 7.53
CA VAL A 75 -8.88 -4.81 6.55
C VAL A 75 -7.82 -5.86 6.88
N LEU A 76 -6.62 -5.44 7.29
CA LEU A 76 -5.48 -6.32 7.51
C LEU A 76 -5.47 -7.00 8.88
N CYS A 77 -5.98 -6.33 9.92
CA CYS A 77 -5.91 -6.80 11.32
C CYS A 77 -7.23 -7.21 11.95
N ASN A 78 -8.37 -6.93 11.34
CA ASN A 78 -9.67 -7.36 11.87
C ASN A 78 -9.94 -8.87 11.67
N GLN A 79 -9.00 -9.60 11.08
CA GLN A 79 -9.00 -11.06 11.14
C GLN A 79 -8.60 -11.48 12.56
N SER A 80 -9.51 -12.19 13.23
CA SER A 80 -9.26 -12.67 14.59
C SER A 80 -8.01 -13.55 14.61
N LEU A 81 -7.16 -13.37 15.63
CA LEU A 81 -6.03 -14.28 15.86
C LEU A 81 -6.52 -15.73 15.80
N LEU A 82 -7.71 -16.02 16.36
CA LEU A 82 -8.43 -17.30 16.34
C LEU A 82 -8.65 -17.91 14.95
N ALA A 83 -8.99 -17.12 13.92
CA ALA A 83 -9.13 -17.63 12.55
C ALA A 83 -7.80 -18.25 12.04
N THR A 84 -6.66 -17.67 12.40
CA THR A 84 -5.33 -18.24 12.14
C THR A 84 -4.99 -19.49 12.94
N TRP A 85 -5.72 -19.80 14.03
CA TRP A 85 -5.57 -21.06 14.76
C TRP A 85 -6.45 -22.18 14.19
N GLN A 86 -7.55 -21.84 13.50
CA GLN A 86 -8.58 -22.80 13.11
C GLN A 86 -8.44 -23.31 11.66
N HIS A 87 -7.81 -22.56 10.76
CA HIS A 87 -7.53 -23.00 9.39
C HIS A 87 -6.22 -23.77 9.28
N GLN A 88 -6.19 -25.00 9.81
CA GLN A 88 -5.07 -25.94 9.63
C GLN A 88 -5.47 -27.25 8.94
N GLY A 89 -6.65 -27.31 8.31
CA GLY A 89 -7.16 -28.52 7.64
C GLY A 89 -7.41 -28.40 6.14
N THR A 90 -7.62 -27.20 5.61
CA THR A 90 -7.90 -27.00 4.18
C THR A 90 -7.02 -25.89 3.64
N ALA A 91 -6.21 -26.22 2.64
CA ALA A 91 -5.49 -25.27 1.82
C ALA A 91 -6.49 -24.49 0.95
N GLU A 92 -7.35 -23.69 1.58
CA GLU A 92 -8.42 -22.98 0.90
C GLU A 92 -8.35 -21.50 1.25
N LYS A 93 -7.78 -20.74 0.30
CA LYS A 93 -8.05 -19.33 0.01
C LYS A 93 -8.36 -18.44 1.22
N THR A 94 -7.47 -18.39 2.22
CA THR A 94 -7.22 -17.09 2.86
C THR A 94 -6.42 -16.29 1.85
N SER A 95 -7.12 -15.56 0.98
CA SER A 95 -6.51 -14.45 0.25
C SER A 95 -5.84 -13.58 1.30
N THR A 96 -4.52 -13.73 1.40
CA THR A 96 -3.65 -12.83 2.15
C THR A 96 -3.62 -11.57 1.32
N THR A 97 -4.70 -10.79 1.38
CA THR A 97 -4.74 -9.45 0.82
C THR A 97 -3.68 -8.68 1.55
N SER A 98 -2.47 -8.66 0.99
CA SER A 98 -1.30 -8.00 1.57
C SER A 98 -1.35 -6.49 1.30
N GLN A 99 -2.34 -6.08 0.53
CA GLN A 99 -2.57 -4.74 0.05
C GLN A 99 -4.06 -4.42 0.14
N VAL A 100 -4.36 -3.17 0.43
CA VAL A 100 -5.70 -2.60 0.54
C VAL A 100 -5.78 -1.47 -0.47
N VAL A 101 -6.63 -1.64 -1.48
CA VAL A 101 -6.91 -0.60 -2.47
C VAL A 101 -8.06 0.25 -1.95
N THR A 102 -7.84 1.56 -1.86
CA THR A 102 -8.86 2.55 -1.52
C THR A 102 -9.08 3.43 -2.73
N SER A 103 -10.28 3.39 -3.29
CA SER A 103 -10.52 4.09 -4.56
C SER A 103 -10.64 5.60 -4.38
N ALA A 104 -10.37 6.35 -5.45
CA ALA A 104 -10.60 7.80 -5.45
C ALA A 104 -12.06 8.14 -5.07
N PHE A 105 -13.02 7.30 -5.49
CA PHE A 105 -14.43 7.43 -5.11
C PHE A 105 -14.65 7.27 -3.60
N GLU A 106 -14.03 6.25 -2.97
CA GLU A 106 -14.14 6.05 -1.53
C GLU A 106 -13.52 7.21 -0.73
N LEU A 107 -12.39 7.75 -1.19
CA LEU A 107 -11.75 8.92 -0.57
C LEU A 107 -12.66 10.15 -0.63
N ARG A 108 -13.26 10.41 -1.79
CA ARG A 108 -14.24 11.50 -1.97
C ARG A 108 -15.45 11.31 -1.06
N ASN A 109 -16.00 10.09 -1.02
CA ASN A 109 -17.15 9.74 -0.20
C ASN A 109 -16.86 9.93 1.31
N TYR A 110 -15.66 9.52 1.76
CA TYR A 110 -15.21 9.76 3.13
C TYR A 110 -15.20 11.26 3.47
N LEU A 111 -14.61 12.09 2.60
CA LEU A 111 -14.52 13.53 2.83
C LEU A 111 -15.91 14.20 2.85
N LEU A 112 -16.78 13.84 1.91
CA LEU A 112 -18.13 14.41 1.81
C LEU A 112 -18.99 14.09 3.03
N HIS A 113 -18.97 12.83 3.49
CA HIS A 113 -19.90 12.35 4.51
C HIS A 113 -19.34 12.34 5.93
N GLN A 114 -18.12 11.84 6.13
CA GLN A 114 -17.57 11.63 7.47
C GLN A 114 -16.77 12.84 7.96
N ALA A 115 -16.17 13.60 7.05
CA ALA A 115 -15.50 14.85 7.39
C ALA A 115 -16.43 16.09 7.31
N MET A 116 -17.74 15.88 7.07
CA MET A 116 -18.79 16.91 7.04
C MET A 116 -18.55 18.07 6.05
N TRP A 117 -17.85 17.82 4.94
CA TRP A 117 -17.58 18.84 3.93
C TRP A 117 -18.82 19.31 3.18
N TYR A 118 -19.75 18.39 2.93
CA TYR A 118 -21.00 18.70 2.24
C TYR A 118 -21.94 19.61 3.05
N PHE A 119 -21.94 19.45 4.38
CA PHE A 119 -22.86 20.18 5.27
C PHE A 119 -22.37 21.55 5.70
N ARG A 120 -21.09 21.88 5.50
CA ARG A 120 -20.52 23.12 6.04
C ARG A 120 -20.93 24.36 5.24
N ASP A 121 -21.02 24.28 3.90
CA ASP A 121 -21.08 25.51 3.07
C ASP A 121 -21.83 25.40 1.71
N ASN A 122 -22.64 24.38 1.42
CA ASN A 122 -23.21 24.16 0.05
C ASN A 122 -22.10 24.21 -1.04
N VAL A 123 -20.99 23.52 -0.79
CA VAL A 123 -19.79 23.60 -1.64
C VAL A 123 -20.14 23.11 -3.05
N ASP A 124 -19.93 23.98 -4.05
CA ASP A 124 -20.04 23.64 -5.47
C ASP A 124 -19.15 22.43 -5.78
N ALA A 125 -19.69 21.44 -6.51
CA ALA A 125 -18.97 20.25 -6.90
C ALA A 125 -17.64 20.58 -7.60
N ALA A 126 -17.60 21.64 -8.40
CA ALA A 126 -16.39 22.09 -9.08
C ALA A 126 -15.31 22.58 -8.09
N VAL A 127 -15.71 23.27 -7.01
CA VAL A 127 -14.80 23.72 -5.95
C VAL A 127 -14.25 22.51 -5.18
N PHE A 128 -15.13 21.55 -4.86
CA PHE A 128 -14.71 20.32 -4.18
C PHE A 128 -13.71 19.51 -5.03
N ASP A 129 -13.95 19.37 -6.33
CA ASP A 129 -13.09 18.60 -7.23
C ASP A 129 -11.68 19.18 -7.34
N VAL A 130 -11.57 20.51 -7.47
CA VAL A 130 -10.27 21.18 -7.52
C VAL A 130 -9.56 21.08 -6.17
N THR A 131 -10.29 21.27 -5.07
CA THR A 131 -9.76 21.12 -3.70
C THR A 131 -9.25 19.70 -3.44
N PHE A 132 -10.04 18.68 -3.80
CA PHE A 132 -9.68 17.28 -3.66
C PHE A 132 -8.45 16.93 -4.50
N THR A 133 -8.41 17.38 -5.75
CA THR A 133 -7.26 17.14 -6.65
C THR A 133 -5.98 17.77 -6.08
N LYS A 134 -6.09 18.98 -5.51
CA LYS A 134 -4.97 19.63 -4.82
C LYS A 134 -4.52 18.85 -3.58
N ALA A 135 -5.47 18.40 -2.75
CA ALA A 135 -5.20 17.59 -1.59
C ALA A 135 -4.52 16.26 -1.94
N MET A 136 -4.96 15.57 -2.99
CA MET A 136 -4.32 14.34 -3.47
C MET A 136 -2.88 14.58 -3.94
N ARG A 137 -2.60 15.73 -4.56
CA ARG A 137 -1.24 16.11 -4.94
C ARG A 137 -0.36 16.35 -3.70
N GLN A 138 -0.88 17.06 -2.71
CA GLN A 138 -0.17 17.31 -1.45
C GLN A 138 0.05 16.01 -0.66
N LEU A 139 -0.95 15.13 -0.61
CA LEU A 139 -0.86 13.81 -0.01
C LEU A 139 0.27 13.00 -0.65
N LYS A 140 0.33 12.97 -2.00
CA LYS A 140 1.41 12.28 -2.73
C LYS A 140 2.80 12.86 -2.44
N GLN A 141 2.90 14.16 -2.19
CA GLN A 141 4.15 14.81 -1.82
C GLN A 141 4.55 14.52 -0.36
N GLY A 142 3.57 14.49 0.56
CA GLY A 142 3.80 14.24 1.99
C GLY A 142 3.98 12.76 2.34
N HIS A 143 3.40 11.86 1.55
CA HIS A 143 3.43 10.42 1.73
C HIS A 143 3.88 9.71 0.44
N PRO A 144 5.17 9.84 0.07
CA PRO A 144 5.74 9.19 -1.11
C PRO A 144 5.85 7.66 -0.97
N GLU A 145 5.74 7.13 0.25
CA GLU A 145 5.75 5.70 0.54
C GLU A 145 4.49 4.97 0.07
N TYR A 146 3.37 5.69 -0.08
CA TYR A 146 2.13 5.11 -0.59
C TYR A 146 2.21 4.88 -2.10
N TYR A 147 1.53 3.82 -2.56
CA TYR A 147 1.40 3.57 -3.99
C TYR A 147 0.11 4.20 -4.52
N TYR A 148 0.23 5.00 -5.58
CA TYR A 148 -0.87 5.71 -6.23
C TYR A 148 -1.09 5.18 -7.64
N THR A 149 -2.33 4.82 -7.99
CA THR A 149 -2.69 4.38 -9.35
C THR A 149 -2.90 5.56 -10.30
N SER A 150 -2.97 5.29 -11.61
CA SER A 150 -3.35 6.29 -12.62
C SER A 150 -4.73 6.89 -12.37
N ASP A 151 -5.62 6.09 -11.79
CA ASP A 151 -7.02 6.43 -11.58
C ASP A 151 -7.24 7.24 -10.29
N GLY A 152 -6.15 7.48 -9.54
CA GLY A 152 -6.16 8.23 -8.28
C GLY A 152 -6.45 7.38 -7.05
N ASP A 153 -6.41 6.06 -7.16
CA ASP A 153 -6.55 5.16 -6.02
C ASP A 153 -5.26 5.11 -5.20
N VAL A 154 -5.41 4.82 -3.91
CA VAL A 154 -4.28 4.65 -2.98
C VAL A 154 -4.24 3.21 -2.51
N VAL A 155 -3.07 2.59 -2.67
CA VAL A 155 -2.82 1.21 -2.27
C VAL A 155 -1.88 1.22 -1.08
N LEU A 156 -2.38 0.69 0.03
CA LEU A 156 -1.64 0.56 1.29
C LEU A 156 -1.33 -0.90 1.60
N GLY A 157 -0.15 -1.15 2.15
CA GLY A 157 0.33 -2.47 2.53
C GLY A 157 0.32 -2.71 4.05
N ARG A 158 0.98 -3.79 4.45
CA ARG A 158 1.17 -4.17 5.87
C ARG A 158 2.06 -3.20 6.66
N ASP A 159 2.83 -2.37 5.97
CA ASP A 159 3.70 -1.37 6.58
C ASP A 159 2.96 -0.03 6.80
N ASP A 160 1.79 0.15 6.19
CA ASP A 160 1.01 1.39 6.19
C ASP A 160 -0.22 1.32 7.13
N VAL A 161 -0.05 0.63 8.26
CA VAL A 161 -1.10 0.39 9.26
C VAL A 161 -0.79 1.12 10.56
N ASP A 162 -1.78 1.22 11.44
CA ASP A 162 -1.54 1.76 12.78
C ASP A 162 -0.61 0.86 13.60
N LEU A 163 0.00 1.45 14.63
CA LEU A 163 1.00 0.80 15.46
C LEU A 163 0.50 -0.52 16.11
N TRP A 164 -0.77 -0.56 16.50
CA TRP A 164 -1.35 -1.74 17.13
C TRP A 164 -1.52 -2.87 16.13
N CYS A 165 -2.02 -2.55 14.94
CA CYS A 165 -2.12 -3.48 13.83
C CYS A 165 -0.73 -3.98 13.38
N ALA A 166 0.26 -3.10 13.27
CA ALA A 166 1.63 -3.47 12.93
C ALA A 166 2.21 -4.48 13.95
N LEU A 167 1.99 -4.24 15.25
CA LEU A 167 2.41 -5.16 16.31
C LEU A 167 1.68 -6.51 16.20
N GLN A 168 0.37 -6.51 15.96
CA GLN A 168 -0.41 -7.74 15.80
C GLN A 168 0.11 -8.56 14.61
N LEU A 169 0.37 -7.93 13.47
CA LEU A 169 0.94 -8.57 12.28
C LEU A 169 2.33 -9.13 12.55
N HIS A 170 3.16 -8.41 13.32
CA HIS A 170 4.49 -8.87 13.69
C HIS A 170 4.44 -10.10 14.60
N VAL A 171 3.56 -10.10 15.60
CA VAL A 171 3.35 -11.25 16.50
C VAL A 171 2.80 -12.44 15.72
N GLN A 172 1.86 -12.22 14.80
CA GLN A 172 1.34 -13.27 13.93
C GLN A 172 2.46 -13.90 13.10
N ASP A 173 3.28 -13.08 12.43
CA ASP A 173 4.43 -13.56 11.65
C ASP A 173 5.39 -14.37 12.54
N TYR A 174 5.74 -13.87 13.72
CA TYR A 174 6.64 -14.55 14.64
C TYR A 174 6.09 -15.91 15.13
N VAL A 175 4.81 -15.96 15.53
CA VAL A 175 4.15 -17.19 15.98
C VAL A 175 4.08 -18.20 14.84
N GLN A 176 3.74 -17.76 13.62
CA GLN A 176 3.74 -18.63 12.44
C GLN A 176 5.13 -19.23 12.20
N ILE A 177 6.19 -18.42 12.18
CA ILE A 177 7.56 -18.93 12.02
C ILE A 177 7.93 -19.91 13.14
N LYS A 178 7.59 -19.64 14.40
CA LYS A 178 7.87 -20.56 15.52
C LYS A 178 7.14 -21.90 15.39
N ARG A 179 5.86 -21.89 15.00
CA ARG A 179 5.11 -23.13 14.74
C ARG A 179 5.70 -23.94 13.60
N LEU A 180 6.10 -23.26 12.55
CA LEU A 180 6.73 -23.85 11.38
C LEU A 180 8.08 -24.49 11.73
N VAL A 181 8.92 -23.81 12.50
CA VAL A 181 10.16 -24.40 13.05
C VAL A 181 9.84 -25.61 13.93
N HIS A 182 8.79 -25.55 14.74
CA HIS A 182 8.36 -26.69 15.55
C HIS A 182 7.90 -27.88 14.69
N ALA A 183 7.17 -27.66 13.60
CA ALA A 183 6.77 -28.71 12.66
C ALA A 183 7.99 -29.39 12.03
N VAL A 184 9.04 -28.63 11.68
CA VAL A 184 10.32 -29.21 11.23
C VAL A 184 10.94 -30.07 12.32
N HIS A 185 10.97 -29.62 13.57
CA HIS A 185 11.48 -30.44 14.68
C HIS A 185 10.69 -31.73 14.87
N VAL A 186 9.37 -31.70 14.72
CA VAL A 186 8.52 -32.90 14.81
C VAL A 186 8.81 -33.85 13.66
N ALA A 187 8.87 -33.35 12.42
CA ALA A 187 9.20 -34.15 11.24
C ALA A 187 10.58 -34.81 11.36
N LEU A 188 11.59 -34.08 11.85
CA LEU A 188 12.94 -34.60 12.04
C LEU A 188 13.08 -35.59 13.21
N LYS A 189 12.10 -35.64 14.13
CA LYS A 189 12.09 -36.62 15.24
C LYS A 189 11.36 -37.91 14.90
N GLN A 190 10.54 -37.92 13.85
CA GLN A 190 9.86 -39.14 13.45
C GLN A 190 10.88 -40.13 12.91
N PRO A 191 10.87 -41.40 13.38
CA PRO A 191 11.76 -42.42 12.85
C PRO A 191 11.42 -42.64 11.38
N SER A 192 12.36 -42.34 10.50
CA SER A 192 12.27 -42.64 9.07
C SER A 192 13.38 -43.59 8.65
N ASN A 193 13.02 -44.51 7.76
CA ASN A 193 13.95 -45.41 7.09
C ASN A 193 14.55 -44.80 5.81
N ASP A 194 14.08 -43.63 5.37
CA ASP A 194 14.61 -42.95 4.19
C ASP A 194 15.56 -41.81 4.58
N LEU A 195 16.80 -41.89 4.10
CA LEU A 195 17.83 -40.87 4.31
C LEU A 195 17.40 -39.49 3.77
N VAL A 196 16.46 -39.44 2.81
CA VAL A 196 16.04 -38.19 2.16
C VAL A 196 14.92 -37.48 2.93
N ASP A 197 14.35 -38.07 3.98
CA ASP A 197 13.24 -37.44 4.71
C ASP A 197 13.65 -36.18 5.48
N GLY A 198 14.92 -36.09 5.89
CA GLY A 198 15.52 -34.88 6.44
C GLY A 198 16.01 -33.88 5.38
N ALA A 199 15.85 -34.18 4.08
CA ALA A 199 16.28 -33.28 3.02
C ALA A 199 15.48 -31.98 3.06
N VAL A 200 16.18 -30.85 3.01
CA VAL A 200 15.59 -29.50 3.09
C VAL A 200 14.55 -29.27 1.98
N SER A 201 14.79 -29.81 0.78
CA SER A 201 13.85 -29.78 -0.33
C SER A 201 12.59 -30.61 -0.07
N HIS A 202 12.74 -31.80 0.52
CA HIS A 202 11.63 -32.68 0.89
C HIS A 202 10.79 -32.05 2.00
N LEU A 203 11.41 -31.57 3.08
CA LEU A 203 10.74 -30.85 4.17
C LEU A 203 9.98 -29.62 3.67
N ARG A 204 10.58 -28.83 2.77
CA ARG A 204 9.90 -27.69 2.14
C ARG A 204 8.65 -28.14 1.37
N HIS A 205 8.75 -29.24 0.64
CA HIS A 205 7.65 -29.74 -0.18
C HIS A 205 6.54 -30.35 0.67
N SER A 206 6.88 -31.18 1.67
CA SER A 206 5.92 -31.90 2.51
C SER A 206 5.16 -30.98 3.46
N LEU A 207 5.82 -29.98 4.03
CA LEU A 207 5.22 -29.09 5.02
C LEU A 207 4.61 -27.81 4.39
N TRP A 208 4.98 -27.42 3.16
CA TRP A 208 4.50 -26.18 2.52
C TRP A 208 4.03 -26.29 1.06
N GLY A 209 4.13 -27.46 0.42
CA GLY A 209 3.80 -27.61 -1.00
C GLY A 209 4.65 -26.75 -1.95
N GLY A 210 5.79 -26.21 -1.47
CA GLY A 210 6.78 -25.49 -2.26
C GLY A 210 6.48 -24.02 -2.63
N LYS A 211 5.39 -23.40 -2.17
CA LYS A 211 4.88 -22.14 -2.77
C LYS A 211 5.30 -20.80 -2.11
N ASN A 212 5.76 -20.77 -0.85
CA ASN A 212 6.03 -19.52 -0.13
C ASN A 212 7.51 -19.36 0.25
N ASP A 213 8.32 -18.89 -0.70
CA ASP A 213 9.78 -18.78 -0.59
C ASP A 213 10.23 -17.81 0.51
N ARG A 214 9.53 -16.70 0.68
CA ARG A 214 9.89 -15.69 1.70
C ARG A 214 9.69 -16.21 3.11
N THR A 215 8.58 -16.91 3.37
CA THR A 215 8.34 -17.55 4.66
C THR A 215 9.32 -18.69 4.88
N TRP A 216 9.62 -19.49 3.84
CA TRP A 216 10.61 -20.56 3.92
C TRP A 216 12.00 -20.03 4.26
N GLN A 217 12.46 -18.94 3.63
CA GLN A 217 13.75 -18.32 3.95
C GLN A 217 13.83 -17.87 5.41
N ARG A 218 12.75 -17.31 5.98
CA ARG A 218 12.68 -16.95 7.40
C ARG A 218 12.76 -18.18 8.31
N VAL A 219 12.11 -19.29 7.94
CA VAL A 219 12.21 -20.57 8.67
C VAL A 219 13.63 -21.12 8.60
N VAL A 220 14.24 -21.13 7.41
CA VAL A 220 15.63 -21.54 7.19
C VAL A 220 16.57 -20.72 8.07
N GLN A 221 16.43 -19.38 8.10
CA GLN A 221 17.25 -18.51 8.94
C GLN A 221 17.05 -18.82 10.44
N ALA A 222 15.81 -19.04 10.88
CA ALA A 222 15.54 -19.42 12.27
C ALA A 222 16.14 -20.79 12.63
N ILE A 223 16.17 -21.74 11.68
CA ILE A 223 16.79 -23.06 11.86
C ILE A 223 18.32 -22.95 11.90
N HIS A 224 18.95 -22.12 11.07
CA HIS A 224 20.40 -21.90 11.11
C HIS A 224 20.86 -21.33 12.45
N GLN A 225 20.00 -20.59 13.15
CA GLN A 225 20.24 -20.06 14.49
C GLN A 225 19.92 -21.08 15.60
N ASP A 226 19.29 -22.22 15.28
CA ASP A 226 18.88 -23.23 16.25
C ASP A 226 19.99 -24.28 16.45
N ALA A 227 20.67 -24.21 17.60
CA ALA A 227 21.77 -25.12 17.94
C ALA A 227 21.38 -26.61 18.03
N ARG A 228 20.08 -26.93 18.05
CA ARG A 228 19.55 -28.31 18.14
C ARG A 228 19.49 -29.00 16.79
N ILE A 229 19.48 -28.24 15.70
CA ILE A 229 19.47 -28.79 14.34
C ILE A 229 20.90 -28.72 13.79
N ARG A 230 21.32 -29.80 13.15
CA ARG A 230 22.59 -29.89 12.44
C ARG A 230 22.33 -30.04 10.96
N GLU A 231 23.28 -29.54 10.18
CA GLU A 231 23.25 -29.62 8.73
C GLU A 231 24.39 -30.50 8.23
N ARG A 232 24.10 -31.31 7.22
CA ARG A 232 25.09 -32.13 6.52
C ARG A 232 24.72 -32.23 5.05
N TYR A 233 25.73 -32.19 4.20
CA TYR A 233 25.58 -32.56 2.79
C TYR A 233 25.84 -34.07 2.63
N ILE A 234 24.92 -34.77 1.99
CA ILE A 234 25.12 -36.16 1.55
C ILE A 234 25.06 -36.26 0.04
N VAL A 235 25.67 -37.29 -0.52
CA VAL A 235 25.49 -37.63 -1.94
C VAL A 235 24.38 -38.69 -2.02
N HIS A 236 23.27 -38.34 -2.68
CA HIS A 236 22.17 -39.27 -2.96
C HIS A 236 21.92 -39.29 -4.46
N ARG A 237 21.97 -40.48 -5.08
CA ARG A 237 21.82 -40.67 -6.54
C ARG A 237 22.71 -39.75 -7.40
N GLY A 238 23.94 -39.50 -6.96
CA GLY A 238 24.90 -38.65 -7.67
C GLY A 238 24.71 -37.13 -7.50
N GLN A 239 23.75 -36.70 -6.69
CA GLN A 239 23.52 -35.28 -6.37
C GLN A 239 23.85 -34.98 -4.92
N GLN A 240 24.41 -33.79 -4.65
CA GLN A 240 24.57 -33.29 -3.28
C GLN A 240 23.24 -32.79 -2.74
N VAL A 241 22.83 -33.31 -1.58
CA VAL A 241 21.57 -32.97 -0.91
C VAL A 241 21.88 -32.46 0.49
N LEU A 242 21.35 -31.28 0.82
CA LEU A 242 21.40 -30.72 2.17
C LEU A 242 20.34 -31.41 3.05
N ILE A 243 20.79 -31.97 4.16
CA ILE A 243 19.95 -32.63 5.15
C ILE A 243 20.03 -31.88 6.47
N TRP A 244 18.87 -31.71 7.08
CA TRP A 244 18.74 -31.34 8.48
C TRP A 244 18.45 -32.57 9.33
N TYR A 245 19.04 -32.61 10.52
CA TYR A 245 18.76 -33.65 11.51
C TYR A 245 18.86 -33.05 12.90
N THR A 246 18.09 -33.60 13.84
CA THR A 246 18.19 -33.18 15.24
C THR A 246 19.43 -33.80 15.87
N LYS A 247 20.09 -33.04 16.74
CA LYS A 247 21.09 -33.57 17.66
C LYS A 247 20.36 -34.41 18.70
N ALA A 248 19.92 -35.61 18.35
CA ALA A 248 19.62 -36.61 19.37
C ALA A 248 20.88 -36.72 20.24
N MET A 249 20.70 -36.60 21.55
CA MET A 249 21.72 -36.95 22.55
C MET A 249 22.40 -38.22 22.04
N HIS A 250 23.68 -38.13 21.66
CA HIS A 250 24.54 -39.29 21.66
C HIS A 250 24.52 -39.77 23.10
N THR A 251 23.63 -40.70 23.41
CA THR A 251 23.90 -41.70 24.43
C THR A 251 25.00 -42.58 23.86
N ASP A 252 26.23 -42.19 24.14
CA ASP A 252 27.36 -43.10 24.29
C ASP A 252 28.12 -42.64 25.55
#